data_AF-A0A7C6WB34-F1
#
_entry.id   AF-A0A7C6WB34-F1
#
_cell.length_a   1.000
_cell.length_b   1.000
_cell.length_c   1.000
_cell.angle_alpha   90.00
_cell.angle_beta   90.00
_cell.angle_gamma   90.00
#
_symmetry.space_group_name_H-M   'P 1'
#
loop_
_entity.id
_entity.type
_entity.pdbx_description
1 polymer ?
#
loop_
_entity_poly.entity_id
_entity_poly.type
_entity_poly.pdbx_seq_one_letter_code
_entity_poly.pdbx_strand_id
1 'polypeptide(L)'
;GLCNALVRNYLANVAKGKEIKPPVLFQGGVAANSGMKLAFERELGLPVMVPPHYNVMGAIGAALLARGAVRKKNTSFRGFAVGKMDYQVSSFSCPHCANSCEIIEIYGDGKMQARWGGRCGRWNTVQPQEPVQPELSTG
;
A
#
# COMPACT_ATOMS: atom_id res chain seq x y z
N GLY A 1 7.81 30.35 -3.89
CA GLY A 1 8.96 29.85 -3.12
C GLY A 1 8.85 28.36 -2.85
N LEU A 2 7.93 27.96 -1.96
CA LEU A 2 7.82 26.59 -1.45
C LEU A 2 7.62 25.51 -2.52
N CYS A 3 6.65 25.68 -3.44
CA CYS A 3 6.40 24.68 -4.49
C CYS A 3 7.64 24.42 -5.36
N ASN A 4 8.37 25.47 -5.75
CA ASN A 4 9.61 25.35 -6.51
C ASN A 4 10.71 24.62 -5.72
N ALA A 5 10.78 24.81 -4.40
CA ALA A 5 11.74 24.09 -3.57
C ALA A 5 11.41 22.59 -3.48
N LEU A 6 10.12 22.25 -3.32
CA LEU A 6 9.64 20.87 -3.28
C LEU A 6 9.87 20.15 -4.62
N VAL A 7 9.53 20.80 -5.74
CA VAL A 7 9.74 20.23 -7.08
C VAL A 7 11.22 20.00 -7.35
N ARG A 8 12.09 20.98 -7.08
CA ARG A 8 13.54 20.82 -7.24
C ARG A 8 14.10 19.70 -6.38
N ASN A 9 13.65 19.60 -5.13
CA ASN A 9 14.03 18.48 -4.26
C ASN A 9 13.58 17.12 -4.83
N TYR A 10 12.35 17.03 -5.31
CA TYR A 10 11.82 15.81 -5.92
C TYR A 10 12.65 15.40 -7.15
N LEU A 11 12.96 16.33 -8.05
CA LEU A 11 13.76 16.04 -9.24
C LEU A 11 15.20 15.68 -8.88
N ALA A 12 15.80 16.33 -7.90
CA ALA A 12 17.17 16.09 -7.48
C ALA A 12 17.36 14.75 -6.74
N ASN A 13 16.35 14.26 -6.03
CA ASN A 13 16.47 13.07 -5.16
C ASN A 13 15.67 11.85 -5.64
N VAL A 14 14.43 12.06 -6.12
CA VAL A 14 13.50 10.97 -6.47
C VAL A 14 13.52 10.67 -7.97
N ALA A 15 13.56 11.72 -8.80
CA ALA A 15 13.64 11.59 -10.25
C ALA A 15 15.08 11.72 -10.78
N LYS A 16 16.08 11.69 -9.90
CA LYS A 16 17.50 11.86 -10.28
C LYS A 16 17.89 10.86 -11.37
N GLY A 17 18.43 11.38 -12.47
CA GLY A 17 18.88 10.57 -13.61
C GLY A 17 17.77 9.98 -14.46
N LYS A 18 16.50 10.31 -14.22
CA LYS A 18 15.38 9.88 -15.06
C LYS A 18 15.11 10.92 -16.13
N GLU A 19 15.00 10.46 -17.38
CA GLU A 19 14.52 11.28 -18.48
C GLU A 19 12.99 11.33 -18.44
N ILE A 20 12.41 12.54 -18.27
CA ILE A 20 10.96 12.74 -18.21
C ILE A 20 10.48 13.22 -19.58
N LYS A 21 9.63 12.43 -20.25
CA LYS A 21 9.06 12.73 -21.57
C LYS A 21 7.55 12.92 -21.49
N PRO A 22 6.95 13.72 -22.38
CA PRO A 22 5.50 13.83 -22.48
C PRO A 22 4.85 12.52 -22.97
N PRO A 23 3.58 12.26 -22.60
CA PRO A 23 2.74 13.06 -21.71
C PRO A 23 3.15 12.91 -20.23
N VAL A 24 3.20 14.03 -19.49
CA VAL A 24 3.52 14.05 -18.06
C VAL A 24 2.23 14.17 -17.25
N LEU A 25 1.95 13.18 -16.39
CA LEU A 25 0.80 13.20 -15.48
C LEU A 25 1.27 13.42 -14.04
N PHE A 26 0.59 14.32 -13.33
CA PHE A 26 0.78 14.55 -11.90
C PHE A 26 -0.46 14.10 -11.13
N GLN A 27 -0.27 13.11 -10.25
CA GLN A 27 -1.34 12.43 -9.52
C GLN A 27 -0.98 12.24 -8.03
N GLY A 28 -1.96 11.86 -7.21
CA GLY A 28 -1.87 11.84 -5.75
C GLY A 28 -2.47 13.09 -5.10
N GLY A 29 -2.65 13.08 -3.78
CA GLY A 29 -3.36 14.17 -3.06
C GLY A 29 -2.78 15.57 -3.26
N VAL A 30 -1.46 15.67 -3.46
CA VAL A 30 -0.77 16.95 -3.71
C VAL A 30 -1.08 17.53 -5.11
N ALA A 31 -1.59 16.72 -6.04
CA ALA A 31 -1.99 17.18 -7.37
C ALA A 31 -3.19 18.16 -7.34
N ALA A 32 -3.93 18.21 -6.24
CA ALA A 32 -4.93 19.26 -5.98
C ALA A 32 -4.32 20.68 -5.92
N ASN A 33 -3.02 20.79 -5.64
CA ASN A 33 -2.32 22.06 -5.53
C ASN A 33 -1.89 22.55 -6.93
N SER A 34 -2.61 23.53 -7.45
CA SER A 34 -2.30 24.17 -8.74
C SER A 34 -0.90 24.80 -8.78
N GLY A 35 -0.36 25.27 -7.64
CA GLY A 35 0.99 25.78 -7.53
C GLY A 35 2.07 24.71 -7.75
N MET A 36 1.81 23.46 -7.35
CA MET A 36 2.72 22.34 -7.62
C MET A 36 2.73 21.97 -9.11
N LYS A 37 1.56 21.96 -9.76
CA LYS A 37 1.46 21.80 -11.23
C LYS A 37 2.31 22.83 -11.95
N LEU A 38 2.11 24.11 -11.65
CA LEU A 38 2.86 25.21 -12.28
C LEU A 38 4.37 25.13 -12.00
N ALA A 39 4.76 24.73 -10.79
CA ALA A 39 6.17 24.56 -10.44
C ALA A 39 6.82 23.40 -11.23
N PHE A 40 6.12 22.27 -11.39
CA PHE A 40 6.59 21.17 -12.24
C PHE A 40 6.67 21.59 -13.71
N GLU A 41 5.67 22.28 -14.25
CA GLU A 41 5.71 22.76 -15.65
C GLU A 41 6.91 23.68 -15.91
N ARG A 42 7.22 24.57 -14.97
CA ARG A 42 8.38 25.48 -15.06
C ARG A 42 9.71 24.75 -15.00
N GLU A 43 9.86 23.82 -14.05
CA GLU A 43 11.13 23.13 -13.84
C GLU A 43 11.39 22.06 -14.91
N LEU A 44 10.34 21.41 -15.42
CA LEU A 44 10.44 20.41 -16.49
C LEU A 44 10.49 21.03 -17.89
N GLY A 45 9.98 22.26 -18.07
CA GLY A 45 9.77 22.86 -19.39
C GLY A 45 8.75 22.11 -20.25
N LEU A 46 7.88 21.30 -19.62
CA LEU A 46 6.90 20.44 -20.27
C LEU A 46 5.49 20.69 -19.68
N PRO A 47 4.42 20.52 -20.47
CA PRO A 47 3.06 20.56 -19.94
C PRO A 47 2.81 19.40 -18.99
N VAL A 48 2.14 19.68 -17.86
CA VAL A 48 1.80 18.68 -16.84
C VAL A 48 0.29 18.56 -16.73
N MET A 49 -0.23 17.35 -16.88
CA MET A 49 -1.65 17.06 -16.78
C MET A 49 -2.02 16.58 -15.37
N VAL A 50 -3.07 17.15 -14.78
CA VAL A 50 -3.68 16.63 -13.56
C VAL A 50 -4.99 15.94 -13.96
N PRO A 51 -5.11 14.61 -13.77
CA PRO A 51 -6.34 13.90 -14.14
C PRO A 51 -7.49 14.25 -13.18
N PRO A 52 -8.77 14.17 -13.61
CA PRO A 52 -9.92 14.51 -12.76
C PRO A 52 -10.00 13.71 -11.46
N HIS A 53 -9.52 12.47 -11.47
CA HIS A 53 -9.53 11.54 -10.34
C HIS A 53 -8.15 11.36 -9.70
N TYR A 54 -7.32 12.42 -9.69
CA TYR A 54 -5.93 12.39 -9.23
C TYR A 54 -5.74 11.76 -7.85
N ASN A 55 -6.73 11.81 -6.97
CA ASN A 55 -6.69 11.29 -5.61
C ASN A 55 -6.93 9.78 -5.50
N VAL A 56 -7.46 9.13 -6.55
CA VAL A 56 -7.82 7.70 -6.54
C VAL A 56 -7.28 6.91 -7.73
N MET A 57 -6.35 7.49 -8.50
CA MET A 57 -5.75 6.84 -9.67
C MET A 57 -5.15 5.46 -9.35
N GLY A 58 -4.56 5.28 -8.16
CA GLY A 58 -4.07 3.97 -7.71
C GLY A 58 -5.16 2.91 -7.61
N ALA A 59 -6.33 3.27 -7.07
CA ALA A 59 -7.49 2.36 -6.98
C ALA A 59 -8.06 2.05 -8.37
N ILE A 60 -8.12 3.05 -9.26
CA ILE A 60 -8.53 2.85 -10.66
C ILE A 60 -7.59 1.85 -11.35
N GLY A 61 -6.27 2.03 -11.21
CA GLY A 61 -5.27 1.11 -11.75
C GLY A 61 -5.44 -0.31 -11.22
N ALA A 62 -5.64 -0.47 -9.90
CA ALA A 62 -5.89 -1.77 -9.29
C ALA A 62 -7.16 -2.44 -9.85
N ALA A 63 -8.25 -1.69 -10.02
CA ALA A 63 -9.49 -2.20 -10.60
C ALA A 63 -9.32 -2.64 -12.06
N LEU A 64 -8.56 -1.88 -12.87
CA LEU A 64 -8.24 -2.25 -14.26
C LEU A 64 -7.40 -3.53 -14.34
N LEU A 65 -6.40 -3.67 -13.47
CA LEU A 65 -5.58 -4.87 -13.38
C LEU A 65 -6.41 -6.09 -12.94
N ALA A 66 -7.25 -5.92 -11.91
CA ALA A 66 -8.17 -6.97 -11.46
C ALA A 66 -9.10 -7.41 -12.59
N ARG A 67 -9.72 -6.45 -13.31
CA ARG A 67 -10.58 -6.73 -14.47
C ARG A 67 -9.85 -7.53 -15.56
N GLY A 68 -8.56 -7.26 -15.78
CA GLY A 68 -7.73 -8.05 -16.70
C GLY A 68 -7.44 -9.46 -16.20
N ALA A 69 -7.16 -9.61 -14.90
CA ALA A 69 -6.87 -10.91 -14.29
C ALA A 69 -8.09 -11.85 -14.25
N VAL A 70 -9.27 -11.33 -13.95
CA VAL A 70 -10.50 -12.15 -13.84
C VAL A 70 -10.98 -12.73 -15.17
N ARG A 71 -10.55 -12.15 -16.30
CA ARG A 71 -10.79 -12.75 -17.63
C ARG A 71 -10.07 -14.08 -17.82
N LYS A 72 -9.00 -14.33 -17.06
CA LYS A 72 -8.17 -15.54 -17.17
C LYS A 72 -8.49 -16.57 -16.09
N LYS A 73 -9.11 -16.17 -14.97
CA LYS A 73 -9.40 -17.04 -13.82
C LYS A 73 -10.54 -16.49 -12.96
N ASN A 74 -11.32 -17.39 -12.36
CA ASN A 74 -12.30 -17.01 -11.34
C ASN A 74 -11.63 -16.41 -10.09
N THR A 75 -12.29 -15.44 -9.46
CA THR A 75 -11.80 -14.79 -8.23
C THR A 75 -12.09 -15.63 -7.00
N SER A 76 -11.23 -15.55 -5.97
CA SER A 76 -11.53 -15.95 -4.60
C SER A 76 -12.15 -14.82 -3.77
N PHE A 77 -12.74 -13.80 -4.41
CA PHE A 77 -13.36 -12.68 -3.71
C PHE A 77 -14.52 -13.18 -2.86
N ARG A 78 -14.39 -13.04 -1.54
CA ARG A 78 -15.36 -13.53 -0.54
C ARG A 78 -16.62 -12.66 -0.42
N GLY A 79 -16.74 -11.61 -1.22
CA GLY A 79 -17.84 -10.65 -1.14
C GLY A 79 -17.64 -9.58 -0.06
N PHE A 80 -18.56 -8.61 -0.04
CA PHE A 80 -18.52 -7.49 0.92
C PHE A 80 -19.04 -7.86 2.32
N ALA A 81 -19.66 -9.03 2.47
CA ALA A 81 -20.11 -9.55 3.77
C ALA A 81 -18.95 -9.76 4.75
N VAL A 82 -17.71 -9.93 4.26
CA VAL A 82 -16.50 -10.03 5.09
C VAL A 82 -16.34 -8.85 6.05
N GLY A 83 -16.78 -7.65 5.66
CA GLY A 83 -16.72 -6.48 6.55
C GLY A 83 -17.67 -6.56 7.76
N LYS A 84 -18.58 -7.54 7.80
CA LYS A 84 -19.51 -7.80 8.90
C LYS A 84 -19.25 -9.13 9.60
N MET A 85 -18.18 -9.85 9.22
CA MET A 85 -17.85 -11.11 9.87
C MET A 85 -17.27 -10.84 11.25
N ASP A 86 -17.63 -11.70 12.22
CA ASP A 86 -16.97 -11.71 13.51
C ASP A 86 -15.54 -12.21 13.35
N TYR A 87 -14.60 -11.50 13.96
CA TYR A 87 -13.20 -11.86 13.96
C TYR A 87 -12.56 -11.57 15.31
N GLN A 88 -11.53 -12.35 15.64
CA GLN A 88 -10.68 -12.13 16.81
C GLN A 88 -9.32 -11.64 16.33
N VAL A 89 -8.74 -10.71 17.09
CA VAL A 89 -7.42 -10.16 16.83
C VAL A 89 -6.51 -10.50 18.00
N SER A 90 -5.33 -11.03 17.69
CA SER A 90 -4.22 -11.17 18.65
C SER A 90 -2.96 -10.55 18.07
N SER A 91 -1.95 -10.32 18.90
CA SER A 91 -0.63 -9.92 18.41
C SER A 91 0.50 -10.54 19.23
N PHE A 92 1.68 -10.64 18.60
CA PHE A 92 2.92 -11.06 19.25
C PHE A 92 4.14 -10.33 18.67
N SER A 93 5.22 -10.24 19.44
CA SER A 93 6.48 -9.68 18.97
C SER A 93 7.34 -10.76 18.30
N CYS A 94 7.79 -10.50 17.07
CA CYS A 94 8.63 -11.44 16.31
C CYS A 94 9.98 -11.69 17.02
N PRO A 95 10.27 -12.94 17.45
CA PRO A 95 11.50 -13.26 18.18
C PRO A 95 12.71 -13.47 17.25
N HIS A 96 12.54 -13.36 15.94
CA HIS A 96 13.55 -13.78 14.94
C HIS A 96 14.15 -12.62 14.13
N CYS A 97 13.95 -11.37 14.55
CA CYS A 97 14.60 -10.22 13.91
C CYS A 97 14.81 -9.06 14.88
N ALA A 98 15.85 -8.26 14.65
CA ALA A 98 16.17 -7.08 15.44
C ALA A 98 15.10 -5.97 15.38
N ASN A 99 14.17 -6.03 14.42
CA ASN A 99 13.09 -5.06 14.27
C ASN A 99 11.97 -5.24 15.31
N SER A 100 12.00 -6.32 16.12
CA SER A 100 10.95 -6.74 17.05
C SER A 100 9.56 -6.46 16.50
N CYS A 101 9.32 -6.95 15.27
CA CYS A 101 8.10 -6.61 14.54
C CYS A 101 6.90 -7.05 15.37
N GLU A 102 5.97 -6.16 15.63
CA GLU A 102 4.65 -6.53 16.12
C GLU A 102 3.89 -7.21 14.97
N ILE A 103 3.53 -8.47 15.18
CA ILE A 103 2.76 -9.27 14.24
C ILE A 103 1.33 -9.31 14.76
N ILE A 104 0.40 -8.83 13.95
CA ILE A 104 -1.02 -8.86 14.27
C ILE A 104 -1.65 -10.02 13.48
N GLU A 105 -2.45 -10.82 14.16
CA GLU A 105 -3.15 -11.98 13.61
C GLU A 105 -4.66 -11.73 13.61
N ILE A 106 -5.33 -12.03 12.50
CA ILE A 106 -6.81 -12.10 12.44
C ILE A 106 -7.23 -13.55 12.36
N TYR A 107 -8.16 -13.91 13.24
CA TYR A 107 -8.89 -15.17 13.22
C TYR A 107 -10.36 -14.92 12.88
N GLY A 108 -10.92 -15.75 12.01
CA GLY A 108 -12.35 -15.77 11.66
C GLY A 108 -12.81 -17.22 11.58
N ASP A 109 -14.00 -17.50 12.12
CA ASP A 109 -14.53 -18.87 12.28
C ASP A 109 -13.53 -19.82 12.98
N GLY A 110 -12.79 -19.31 13.96
CA GLY A 110 -11.75 -20.04 14.70
C GLY A 110 -10.50 -20.39 13.87
N LYS A 111 -10.38 -19.90 12.63
CA LYS A 111 -9.24 -20.15 11.74
C LYS A 111 -8.46 -18.87 11.46
N MET A 112 -7.13 -18.97 11.40
CA MET A 112 -6.28 -17.85 11.03
C MET A 112 -6.55 -17.43 9.57
N GLN A 113 -6.90 -16.16 9.39
CA GLN A 113 -7.25 -15.58 8.10
C GLN A 113 -6.13 -14.72 7.53
N ALA A 114 -5.38 -14.01 8.39
CA ALA A 114 -4.36 -13.07 7.97
C ALA A 114 -3.34 -12.79 9.08
N ARG A 115 -2.14 -12.39 8.66
CA ARG A 115 -1.11 -11.77 9.51
C ARG A 115 -0.59 -10.49 8.84
N TRP A 116 -0.32 -9.44 9.62
CA TRP A 116 0.38 -8.23 9.14
C TRP A 116 1.34 -7.66 10.20
N GLY A 117 2.11 -6.64 9.83
CA GLY A 117 3.08 -5.96 10.71
C GLY A 117 4.54 -6.46 10.60
N GLY A 118 4.76 -7.57 9.89
CA GLY A 118 6.08 -8.17 9.70
C GLY A 118 6.97 -7.43 8.70
N ARG A 119 7.80 -6.48 9.17
CA ARG A 119 8.83 -5.82 8.34
C ARG A 119 9.88 -6.80 7.78
N CYS A 120 10.15 -7.89 8.49
CA CYS A 120 11.13 -8.90 8.08
C CYS A 120 10.58 -9.94 7.08
N GLY A 121 9.28 -9.90 6.77
CA GLY A 121 8.64 -10.81 5.83
C GLY A 121 8.39 -12.24 6.31
N ARG A 122 8.97 -12.66 7.45
CA ARG A 122 8.88 -14.05 7.96
C ARG A 122 7.45 -14.53 8.24
N TRP A 123 6.56 -13.61 8.60
CA TRP A 123 5.18 -13.91 9.00
C TRP A 123 4.14 -13.49 7.95
N ASN A 124 4.57 -13.19 6.72
CA ASN A 124 3.69 -12.68 5.66
C ASN A 124 2.77 -13.75 5.06
N THR A 125 3.00 -15.02 5.35
CA THR A 125 2.17 -16.13 4.89
C THR A 125 1.29 -16.64 6.02
N VAL A 126 0.02 -16.84 5.69
CA VAL A 126 -0.90 -17.61 6.52
C VAL A 126 -0.58 -19.08 6.26
N GLN A 127 0.47 -19.60 6.88
CA GLN A 127 0.66 -21.05 6.93
C GLN A 127 -0.28 -21.61 8.00
N PRO A 128 -0.92 -22.76 7.78
CA PRO A 128 -1.59 -23.47 8.85
C PRO A 128 -0.51 -23.90 9.85
N GLN A 129 -0.36 -23.16 10.94
CA GLN A 129 0.38 -23.61 12.10
C GLN A 129 -0.64 -24.09 13.13
N GLU A 130 -0.36 -25.26 13.72
CA GLU A 130 -1.09 -25.75 14.88
C GLU A 130 -1.12 -24.66 15.97
N PRO A 131 -2.23 -24.52 16.71
CA PRO A 131 -2.35 -23.50 17.73
C PRO A 131 -1.20 -23.62 18.73
N VAL A 132 -0.45 -22.52 18.87
CA VAL A 132 0.56 -22.38 19.93
C VAL A 132 -0.21 -22.34 21.24
N GLN A 133 -0.05 -23.39 22.05
CA GLN A 133 -0.64 -23.43 23.39
C GLN A 133 -0.09 -22.25 24.20
N PRO A 134 -0.95 -21.46 24.88
CA PRO A 134 -0.48 -20.45 25.80
C PRO A 134 0.32 -21.15 26.90
N GLU A 135 1.57 -20.76 27.09
CA GLU A 135 2.37 -21.19 28.22
C GLU A 135 1.62 -20.80 29.50
N LEU A 136 1.13 -21.80 30.24
CA LEU A 136 0.59 -21.59 31.57
C LEU A 136 1.71 -21.00 32.43
N SER A 137 1.51 -19.78 32.91
CA SER A 137 2.28 -19.23 34.02
C SER A 137 1.95 -20.04 35.28
N THR A 138 2.72 -21.09 35.55
CA THR A 138 2.75 -21.77 36.84
C THR A 138 4.00 -21.39 37.60
N GLY A 139 3.81 -20.74 38.76
CA GLY A 139 4.71 -20.79 39.92
C GLY A 139 5.90 -19.85 39.89
#